data_AF-A0A1J6X478-F1
#
_entry.id   AF-A0A1J6X478-F1
#
_cell.length_a   1.000
_cell.length_b   1.000
_cell.length_c   1.000
_cell.angle_alpha   90.00
_cell.angle_beta   90.00
_cell.angle_gamma   90.00
#
_symmetry.space_group_name_H-M   'P 1'
#
loop_
_entity.id
_entity.type
_entity.pdbx_description
1 polymer ?
#
loop_
_entity_poly.entity_id
_entity_poly.type
_entity_poly.pdbx_seq_one_letter_code
_entity_poly.pdbx_strand_id
1 'polypeptide(L)'
;MIWEIDDGEKQIEGLDATGHPDPGYAASLGLLPAPFGRRTMATLAELLVLALFALPALLVATPALAEILSGAGDAGAMLADGALVWPIVTLAVGNVLATVFIVVQLVLLGRKGVTAGKAVFGLRTVNVRTLERPGFWRGAVVRYLVLSLSFLLPLLGPLLVVALSPFFDSERRGRSWLDQAGATWMVDVRRGLNPYDVKRMRIARKSVRITEHASGPALPSLATPVERDAPAQYTPSGRLSGGVIGAHRRMSPPQPGAPVTPGVPSSSAATPAAPAAATPFAPAVAPTGMVDAVPPPLVAGQLLDSFAPSPAAPTPPSAAGSDEPAPSPAAAAPTASAAGGVPSVRAVLRLDDGSRVEVRGATLLGRAPAPVAGEGAVQLVAVADDTRSVSKTHLAILPSRRGVLVVDRGSTNGSAVVRDGSDLPLTPGDPVPVQAGDVVRFGDRTLTVERA
;
A
#
# COMPACT_ATOMS: atom_id res chain seq x y z
N MET A 1 -0.14 2.41 36.85
CA MET A 1 0.11 1.83 35.51
C MET A 1 -1.01 0.82 35.29
N ILE A 2 -2.05 1.21 34.55
CA ILE A 2 -3.20 0.34 34.26
C ILE A 2 -2.76 -0.48 33.04
N TRP A 3 -2.68 -1.79 33.20
CA TRP A 3 -2.44 -2.72 32.09
C TRP A 3 -3.76 -2.88 31.33
N GLU A 4 -3.92 -2.19 30.20
CA GLU A 4 -4.90 -2.63 29.20
C GLU A 4 -4.35 -3.90 28.57
N ILE A 5 -5.05 -5.00 28.82
CA ILE A 5 -4.87 -6.25 28.10
C ILE A 5 -5.42 -5.97 26.70
N ASP A 6 -4.54 -5.87 25.71
CA ASP A 6 -4.90 -5.79 24.29
C ASP A 6 -5.45 -7.18 23.91
N ASP A 7 -6.74 -7.42 24.21
CA ASP A 7 -7.49 -8.60 23.76
C ASP A 7 -7.62 -8.51 22.24
N GLY A 8 -6.53 -8.90 21.57
CA GLY A 8 -6.19 -8.59 20.19
C GLY A 8 -7.02 -9.29 19.12
N GLU A 9 -8.33 -9.08 19.12
CA GLU A 9 -9.09 -9.19 17.87
C GLU A 9 -8.93 -7.89 17.09
N LYS A 10 -8.04 -7.94 16.09
CA LYS A 10 -7.83 -6.84 15.14
C LYS A 10 -9.14 -6.55 14.41
N GLN A 11 -9.94 -5.63 14.96
CA GLN A 11 -11.26 -5.28 14.43
C GLN A 11 -11.10 -4.81 12.98
N ILE A 12 -11.73 -5.53 12.06
CA ILE A 12 -11.66 -5.19 10.64
C ILE A 12 -12.60 -4.01 10.42
N GLU A 13 -12.02 -2.83 10.17
CA GLU A 13 -12.77 -1.61 9.84
C GLU A 13 -13.60 -1.79 8.56
N GLY A 14 -14.78 -1.18 8.50
CA GLY A 14 -15.62 -1.20 7.31
C GLY A 14 -16.43 -2.48 7.08
N LEU A 15 -16.67 -3.26 8.15
CA LEU A 15 -17.66 -4.33 8.15
C LEU A 15 -18.95 -3.84 8.83
N ASP A 16 -20.10 -4.27 8.31
CA ASP A 16 -21.39 -4.05 8.96
C ASP A 16 -21.58 -4.95 10.19
N ALA A 17 -22.71 -4.78 10.90
CA ALA A 17 -23.05 -5.58 12.08
C ALA A 17 -23.14 -7.10 11.81
N THR A 18 -23.28 -7.50 10.55
CA THR A 18 -23.32 -8.90 10.10
C THR A 18 -21.95 -9.40 9.60
N GLY A 19 -20.92 -8.55 9.62
CA GLY A 19 -19.57 -8.87 9.17
C GLY A 19 -19.37 -8.77 7.65
N HIS A 20 -20.33 -8.21 6.91
CA HIS A 20 -20.21 -7.96 5.47
C HIS A 20 -19.50 -6.64 5.18
N PRO A 21 -18.69 -6.56 4.11
CA PRO A 21 -18.00 -5.33 3.74
C PRO A 21 -18.93 -4.19 3.33
N ASP A 22 -18.87 -3.07 4.05
CA ASP A 22 -19.65 -1.87 3.75
C ASP A 22 -19.08 -1.12 2.53
N PRO A 23 -19.84 -0.94 1.43
CA PRO A 23 -19.43 -0.09 0.32
C PRO A 23 -19.29 1.39 0.69
N GLY A 24 -20.07 1.88 1.66
CA GLY A 24 -20.03 3.28 2.13
C GLY A 24 -18.69 3.63 2.75
N TYR A 25 -18.18 2.78 3.65
CA TYR A 25 -16.84 2.93 4.23
C TYR A 25 -15.73 2.92 3.18
N ALA A 26 -15.77 2.02 2.18
CA ALA A 26 -14.76 2.03 1.12
C ALA A 26 -14.78 3.33 0.31
N ALA A 27 -15.98 3.87 0.04
CA ALA A 27 -16.15 5.15 -0.64
C ALA A 27 -15.67 6.34 0.21
N SER A 28 -15.89 6.32 1.54
CA SER A 28 -15.42 7.37 2.45
C SER A 28 -13.89 7.43 2.58
N LEU A 29 -13.21 6.29 2.38
CA LEU A 29 -11.75 6.24 2.21
C LEU A 29 -11.26 6.80 0.86
N GLY A 30 -12.15 7.05 -0.10
CA GLY A 30 -11.80 7.47 -1.46
C GLY A 30 -11.43 6.32 -2.40
N LEU A 31 -11.78 5.07 -2.05
CA LEU A 31 -11.64 3.93 -2.97
C LEU A 31 -12.81 3.94 -3.95
N LEU A 32 -12.49 3.92 -5.25
CA LEU A 32 -13.49 3.88 -6.31
C LEU A 32 -13.59 2.47 -6.90
N PRO A 33 -14.81 1.94 -7.14
CA PRO A 33 -14.96 0.67 -7.82
C PRO A 33 -14.40 0.76 -9.24
N ALA A 34 -13.69 -0.27 -9.68
CA ALA A 34 -13.22 -0.35 -11.05
C ALA A 34 -14.41 -0.43 -12.02
N PRO A 35 -14.44 0.37 -13.10
CA PRO A 35 -15.55 0.33 -14.04
C PRO A 35 -15.52 -0.95 -14.87
N PHE A 36 -16.70 -1.47 -15.21
CA PHE A 36 -16.87 -2.76 -15.89
C PHE A 36 -16.00 -2.89 -17.14
N GLY A 37 -16.03 -1.89 -18.03
CA GLY A 37 -15.24 -1.91 -19.27
C GLY A 37 -13.74 -2.09 -19.03
N ARG A 38 -13.13 -1.38 -18.07
CA ARG A 38 -11.69 -1.51 -17.79
C ARG A 38 -11.33 -2.86 -17.17
N ARG A 39 -12.24 -3.48 -16.41
CA ARG A 39 -12.02 -4.80 -15.80
C ARG A 39 -12.03 -5.90 -16.86
N THR A 40 -13.01 -5.84 -17.76
CA THR A 40 -13.11 -6.75 -18.89
C THR A 40 -11.88 -6.58 -19.79
N MET A 41 -11.52 -5.34 -20.14
CA MET A 41 -10.34 -5.06 -20.98
C MET A 41 -9.03 -5.52 -20.33
N ALA A 42 -8.87 -5.36 -19.01
CA ALA A 42 -7.70 -5.86 -18.30
C ALA A 42 -7.58 -7.38 -18.38
N THR A 43 -8.70 -8.10 -18.31
CA THR A 43 -8.70 -9.57 -18.42
C THR A 43 -8.51 -10.02 -19.86
N LEU A 44 -9.17 -9.36 -20.83
CA LEU A 44 -9.01 -9.63 -22.26
C LEU A 44 -7.57 -9.41 -22.73
N ALA A 45 -6.89 -8.38 -22.24
CA ALA A 45 -5.48 -8.14 -22.56
C ALA A 45 -4.58 -9.31 -22.10
N GLU A 46 -4.88 -9.94 -20.96
CA GLU A 46 -4.13 -11.11 -20.47
C GLU A 46 -4.46 -12.37 -21.26
N LEU A 47 -5.74 -12.57 -21.60
CA LEU A 47 -6.15 -13.66 -22.47
C LEU A 47 -5.55 -13.53 -23.88
N LEU A 48 -5.38 -12.30 -24.39
CA LEU A 48 -4.73 -12.05 -25.67
C LEU A 48 -3.25 -12.45 -25.64
N VAL A 49 -2.54 -12.17 -24.55
CA VAL A 49 -1.14 -12.61 -24.38
C VAL A 49 -1.06 -14.15 -24.34
N LEU A 50 -1.97 -14.81 -23.63
CA LEU A 50 -2.04 -16.27 -23.61
C LEU A 50 -2.38 -16.85 -24.99
N ALA A 51 -3.31 -16.24 -25.72
CA ALA A 51 -3.64 -16.62 -27.09
C ALA A 51 -2.44 -16.46 -28.04
N LEU A 52 -1.64 -15.41 -27.85
CA LEU A 52 -0.43 -15.18 -28.63
C LEU A 52 0.63 -16.26 -28.38
N PHE A 53 0.77 -16.75 -27.13
CA PHE A 53 1.65 -17.89 -26.85
C PHE A 53 1.15 -19.20 -27.45
N ALA A 54 -0.17 -19.38 -27.53
CA ALA A 54 -0.78 -20.56 -28.15
C ALA A 54 -0.80 -20.51 -29.69
N LEU A 55 -0.68 -19.32 -30.29
CA LEU A 55 -0.87 -19.12 -31.73
C LEU A 55 0.07 -19.98 -32.60
N PRO A 56 1.39 -20.10 -32.33
CA PRO A 56 2.25 -20.98 -33.14
C PRO A 56 1.82 -22.45 -33.08
N ALA A 57 1.46 -22.94 -31.89
CA ALA A 57 0.94 -24.29 -31.72
C ALA A 57 -0.39 -24.49 -32.46
N LEU A 58 -1.26 -23.47 -32.44
CA LEU A 58 -2.52 -23.51 -33.17
C LEU A 58 -2.28 -23.60 -34.68
N LEU A 59 -1.32 -22.86 -35.23
CA LEU A 59 -1.04 -22.86 -36.67
C LEU A 59 -0.30 -24.13 -37.14
N VAL A 60 0.61 -24.66 -36.32
CA VAL A 60 1.50 -25.77 -36.72
C VAL A 60 0.97 -27.12 -36.28
N ALA A 61 0.44 -27.25 -35.05
CA ALA A 61 0.02 -28.53 -34.51
C ALA A 61 -1.41 -28.95 -34.89
N THR A 62 -2.32 -27.99 -35.13
CA THR A 62 -3.70 -28.33 -35.51
C THR A 62 -3.85 -29.05 -36.86
N PRO A 63 -3.16 -28.69 -37.96
CA PRO A 63 -3.29 -29.44 -39.20
C PRO A 63 -2.78 -30.87 -39.05
N ALA A 64 -1.61 -31.06 -38.41
CA ALA A 64 -1.06 -32.38 -38.15
C ALA A 64 -2.00 -33.23 -37.27
N LEU A 65 -2.61 -32.63 -36.23
CA LEU A 65 -3.58 -33.31 -35.39
C LEU A 65 -4.86 -33.66 -36.15
N ALA A 66 -5.35 -32.77 -37.02
CA ALA A 66 -6.54 -33.02 -37.85
C ALA A 66 -6.30 -34.15 -38.87
N GLU A 67 -5.11 -34.21 -39.46
CA GLU A 67 -4.71 -35.29 -40.38
C GLU A 67 -4.69 -36.66 -39.69
N ILE A 68 -4.13 -36.73 -38.48
CA ILE A 68 -4.12 -37.94 -37.65
C ILE A 68 -5.55 -38.33 -37.24
N LEU A 69 -6.35 -37.38 -36.73
CA LEU A 69 -7.71 -37.65 -36.24
C LEU A 69 -8.69 -38.01 -37.35
N SER A 70 -8.47 -37.52 -38.57
CA SER A 70 -9.27 -37.89 -39.74
C SER A 70 -8.86 -39.23 -40.34
N GLY A 71 -7.75 -39.82 -39.89
CA GLY A 71 -7.18 -41.04 -40.45
C GLY A 71 -6.49 -40.85 -41.79
N ALA A 72 -6.28 -39.60 -42.22
CA ALA A 72 -5.57 -39.28 -43.46
C ALA A 72 -4.05 -39.49 -43.34
N GLY A 73 -3.50 -39.38 -42.12
CA GLY A 73 -2.08 -39.55 -41.82
C GLY A 73 -1.82 -40.61 -40.76
N ASP A 74 -0.72 -41.35 -40.92
CA ASP A 74 -0.22 -42.28 -39.92
C ASP A 74 0.77 -41.58 -38.97
N ALA A 75 0.44 -41.55 -37.67
CA ALA A 75 1.28 -40.88 -36.68
C ALA A 75 2.67 -41.50 -36.56
N GLY A 76 2.80 -42.81 -36.80
CA GLY A 76 4.09 -43.52 -36.77
C GLY A 76 5.01 -43.06 -37.89
N ALA A 77 4.50 -43.01 -39.12
CA ALA A 77 5.21 -42.50 -40.29
C ALA A 77 5.58 -41.03 -40.14
N MET A 78 4.65 -40.18 -39.72
CA MET A 78 4.93 -38.75 -39.48
C MET A 78 5.99 -38.53 -38.40
N LEU A 79 6.05 -39.40 -37.39
CA LEU A 79 7.10 -39.36 -36.38
C LEU A 79 8.45 -39.80 -36.95
N ALA A 80 8.48 -40.89 -37.72
CA ALA A 80 9.68 -41.41 -38.36
C ALA A 80 10.31 -40.41 -39.34
N ASP A 81 9.47 -39.70 -40.10
CA ASP A 81 9.89 -38.68 -41.07
C ASP A 81 10.17 -37.31 -40.44
N GLY A 82 9.99 -37.18 -39.11
CA GLY A 82 10.24 -35.95 -38.36
C GLY A 82 9.19 -34.85 -38.54
N ALA A 83 8.08 -35.11 -39.24
CA ALA A 83 6.99 -34.16 -39.45
C ALA A 83 6.34 -33.69 -38.14
N LEU A 84 6.40 -34.50 -37.07
CA LEU A 84 5.85 -34.14 -35.75
C LEU A 84 6.77 -33.25 -34.90
N VAL A 85 8.03 -33.04 -35.30
CA VAL A 85 8.99 -32.26 -34.49
C VAL A 85 8.48 -30.83 -34.24
N TRP A 86 8.09 -30.10 -35.28
CA TRP A 86 7.62 -28.71 -35.14
C TRP A 86 6.27 -28.58 -34.40
N PRO A 87 5.25 -29.42 -34.67
CA PRO A 87 4.05 -29.50 -33.83
C PRO A 87 4.34 -29.68 -32.35
N ILE A 88 5.22 -30.63 -32.00
CA ILE A 88 5.58 -30.92 -30.61
C ILE A 88 6.34 -29.74 -29.99
N VAL A 89 7.33 -29.19 -30.71
CA VAL A 89 8.14 -28.05 -30.23
C VAL A 89 7.26 -26.82 -30.00
N THR A 90 6.40 -26.45 -30.94
CA THR A 90 5.52 -25.27 -30.80
C THR A 90 4.51 -25.45 -29.68
N LEU A 91 3.95 -26.66 -29.50
CA LEU A 91 3.09 -26.99 -28.37
C LEU A 91 3.83 -26.88 -27.03
N ALA A 92 5.03 -27.45 -26.93
CA ALA A 92 5.84 -27.42 -25.72
C ALA A 92 6.24 -25.99 -25.35
N VAL A 93 6.78 -25.22 -26.29
CA VAL A 93 7.20 -23.83 -26.08
C VAL A 93 6.00 -22.96 -25.69
N GLY A 94 4.87 -23.06 -26.39
CA GLY A 94 3.65 -22.32 -26.07
C GLY A 94 3.15 -22.60 -24.66
N ASN A 95 3.12 -23.87 -24.24
CA ASN A 95 2.69 -24.26 -22.88
C ASN A 95 3.66 -23.79 -21.79
N VAL A 96 4.97 -23.86 -22.03
CA VAL A 96 5.98 -23.35 -21.10
C VAL A 96 5.83 -21.84 -20.92
N LEU A 97 5.72 -21.08 -22.01
CA LEU A 97 5.51 -19.63 -21.96
C LEU A 97 4.21 -19.25 -21.25
N ALA A 98 3.11 -19.94 -21.56
CA ALA A 98 1.83 -19.74 -20.89
C ALA A 98 1.93 -20.02 -19.40
N THR A 99 2.55 -21.14 -19.00
CA THR A 99 2.70 -21.52 -17.58
C THR A 99 3.56 -20.51 -16.82
N VAL A 100 4.70 -20.10 -17.37
CA VAL A 100 5.56 -19.08 -16.77
C VAL A 100 4.78 -17.78 -16.60
N PHE A 101 4.06 -17.34 -17.64
CA PHE A 101 3.23 -16.13 -17.56
C PHE A 101 2.17 -16.24 -16.47
N ILE A 102 1.44 -17.35 -16.39
CA ILE A 102 0.41 -17.59 -15.38
C ILE A 102 0.98 -17.55 -13.97
N VAL A 103 2.10 -18.24 -13.72
CA VAL A 103 2.79 -18.23 -12.42
C VAL A 103 3.19 -16.80 -12.05
N VAL A 104 3.76 -16.04 -12.99
CA VAL A 104 4.09 -14.62 -12.76
C VAL A 104 2.84 -13.81 -12.43
N GLN A 105 1.73 -13.97 -13.16
CA GLN A 105 0.48 -13.27 -12.87
C GLN A 105 -0.09 -13.64 -11.48
N LEU A 106 -0.05 -14.91 -11.09
CA LEU A 106 -0.49 -15.38 -9.77
C LEU A 106 0.34 -14.75 -8.65
N VAL A 107 1.66 -14.73 -8.81
CA VAL A 107 2.58 -14.12 -7.83
C VAL A 107 2.35 -12.61 -7.74
N LEU A 108 2.24 -11.91 -8.87
CA LEU A 108 1.97 -10.47 -8.90
C LEU A 108 0.60 -10.14 -8.28
N LEU A 109 -0.43 -10.93 -8.58
CA LEU A 109 -1.76 -10.71 -8.04
C LEU A 109 -1.78 -10.94 -6.53
N GLY A 110 -1.25 -12.06 -6.07
CA GLY A 110 -1.24 -12.41 -4.65
C GLY A 110 -0.39 -11.45 -3.81
N ARG A 111 0.78 -11.04 -4.32
CA ARG A 111 1.74 -10.21 -3.56
C ARG A 111 1.57 -8.72 -3.76
N LYS A 112 1.10 -8.25 -4.91
CA LYS A 112 1.03 -6.83 -5.27
C LYS A 112 -0.38 -6.37 -5.68
N GLY A 113 -1.37 -7.26 -5.65
CA GLY A 113 -2.75 -6.96 -6.04
C GLY A 113 -2.87 -6.48 -7.49
N VAL A 114 -1.97 -6.92 -8.37
CA VAL A 114 -1.91 -6.45 -9.76
C VAL A 114 -1.52 -7.60 -10.68
N THR A 115 -1.97 -7.52 -11.90
CA THR A 115 -1.55 -8.36 -13.02
C THR A 115 -1.18 -7.45 -14.19
N ALA A 116 -0.54 -7.97 -15.24
CA ALA A 116 -0.08 -7.15 -16.36
C ALA A 116 -1.22 -6.28 -16.95
N GLY A 117 -2.38 -6.86 -17.20
CA GLY A 117 -3.56 -6.13 -17.69
C GLY A 117 -4.06 -5.10 -16.68
N LYS A 118 -4.15 -5.45 -15.40
CA LYS A 118 -4.58 -4.50 -14.35
C LYS A 118 -3.62 -3.32 -14.23
N ALA A 119 -2.31 -3.54 -14.38
CA ALA A 119 -1.33 -2.47 -14.39
C ALA A 119 -1.57 -1.50 -15.55
N VAL A 120 -1.77 -2.04 -16.77
CA VAL A 120 -2.08 -1.25 -17.97
C VAL A 120 -3.33 -0.41 -17.77
N PHE A 121 -4.42 -0.96 -17.23
CA PHE A 121 -5.67 -0.22 -17.02
C PHE A 121 -5.76 0.57 -15.70
N GLY A 122 -4.68 0.58 -14.91
CA GLY A 122 -4.60 1.28 -13.63
C GLY A 122 -5.62 0.79 -12.60
N LEU A 123 -5.72 -0.53 -12.47
CA LEU A 123 -6.57 -1.22 -11.52
C LEU A 123 -5.73 -1.93 -10.46
N ARG A 124 -6.29 -2.07 -9.25
CA ARG A 124 -5.74 -2.92 -8.19
C ARG A 124 -6.81 -3.84 -7.64
N THR A 125 -6.41 -5.02 -7.20
CA THR A 125 -7.28 -6.02 -6.58
C THR A 125 -6.96 -6.11 -5.11
N VAL A 126 -7.91 -5.82 -4.24
CA VAL A 126 -7.78 -5.90 -2.78
C VAL A 126 -8.65 -7.02 -2.22
N ASN A 127 -8.36 -7.45 -0.99
CA ASN A 127 -9.29 -8.26 -0.22
C ASN A 127 -10.55 -7.43 0.07
N VAL A 128 -11.73 -8.01 -0.13
CA VAL A 128 -13.00 -7.28 -0.01
C VAL A 128 -13.29 -6.82 1.42
N ARG A 129 -12.82 -7.57 2.43
CA ARG A 129 -13.04 -7.30 3.87
C ARG A 129 -11.97 -6.39 4.43
N THR A 130 -10.70 -6.73 4.25
CA THR A 130 -9.58 -6.02 4.91
C THR A 130 -9.04 -4.84 4.11
N LEU A 131 -9.38 -4.74 2.81
CA LEU A 131 -8.80 -3.80 1.85
C LEU A 131 -7.28 -3.95 1.66
N GLU A 132 -6.69 -5.03 2.20
CA GLU A 132 -5.28 -5.34 2.06
C GLU A 132 -5.02 -6.15 0.77
N ARG A 133 -3.80 -6.69 0.65
CA ARG A 133 -3.43 -7.57 -0.45
C ARG A 133 -4.31 -8.82 -0.45
N PRO A 134 -4.71 -9.34 -1.62
CA PRO A 134 -5.68 -10.41 -1.71
C PRO A 134 -5.12 -11.76 -1.24
N GLY A 135 -3.79 -11.92 -1.19
CA GLY A 135 -3.13 -13.17 -0.83
C GLY A 135 -3.01 -14.13 -2.01
N PHE A 136 -2.04 -15.04 -1.94
CA PHE A 136 -1.72 -15.94 -3.06
C PHE A 136 -2.80 -17.00 -3.30
N TRP A 137 -3.12 -17.82 -2.29
CA TRP A 137 -4.04 -18.94 -2.45
C TRP A 137 -5.49 -18.49 -2.68
N ARG A 138 -6.12 -17.93 -1.66
CA ARG A 138 -7.52 -17.50 -1.74
C ARG A 138 -7.71 -16.36 -2.74
N GLY A 139 -6.81 -15.38 -2.75
CA GLY A 139 -6.94 -14.19 -3.56
C GLY A 139 -6.57 -14.35 -5.03
N ALA A 140 -5.52 -15.11 -5.36
CA ALA A 140 -5.04 -15.23 -6.74
C ALA A 140 -5.38 -16.59 -7.36
N VAL A 141 -5.03 -17.70 -6.71
CA VAL A 141 -5.20 -19.06 -7.27
C VAL A 141 -6.67 -19.39 -7.47
N VAL A 142 -7.54 -19.16 -6.48
CA VAL A 142 -8.99 -19.45 -6.61
C VAL A 142 -9.60 -18.70 -7.80
N ARG A 143 -9.24 -17.43 -7.98
CA ARG A 143 -9.71 -16.65 -9.14
C ARG A 143 -9.25 -17.26 -10.45
N TYR A 144 -7.99 -17.66 -10.52
CA TYR A 144 -7.43 -18.24 -11.73
C TYR A 144 -8.09 -19.59 -12.04
N LEU A 145 -8.35 -20.42 -11.02
CA LEU A 145 -9.08 -21.68 -11.18
C LEU A 145 -10.50 -21.45 -11.72
N VAL A 146 -11.23 -20.48 -11.18
CA VAL A 146 -12.58 -20.14 -11.68
C VAL A 146 -12.50 -19.61 -13.12
N LEU A 147 -11.49 -18.80 -13.45
CA LEU A 147 -11.26 -18.35 -14.83
C LEU A 147 -10.95 -19.55 -15.75
N SER A 148 -10.05 -20.45 -15.34
CA SER A 148 -9.73 -21.67 -16.10
C SER A 148 -10.96 -22.55 -16.29
N LEU A 149 -11.76 -22.76 -15.26
CA LEU A 149 -12.98 -23.56 -15.32
C LEU A 149 -14.03 -22.94 -16.26
N SER A 150 -14.04 -21.62 -16.39
CA SER A 150 -14.93 -20.94 -17.34
C SER A 150 -14.67 -21.37 -18.79
N PHE A 151 -13.45 -21.79 -19.14
CA PHE A 151 -13.12 -22.27 -20.49
C PHE A 151 -13.70 -23.67 -20.82
N LEU A 152 -14.38 -24.34 -19.90
CA LEU A 152 -15.17 -25.55 -20.22
C LEU A 152 -16.23 -25.28 -21.30
N LEU A 153 -16.79 -24.07 -21.32
CA LEU A 153 -17.58 -23.57 -22.45
C LEU A 153 -16.74 -22.51 -23.15
N PRO A 154 -16.03 -22.86 -24.25
CA PRO A 154 -15.16 -21.91 -24.94
C PRO A 154 -15.91 -20.64 -25.34
N LEU A 155 -15.27 -19.48 -25.13
CA LEU A 155 -15.79 -18.13 -25.38
C LEU A 155 -16.99 -17.72 -24.48
N LEU A 156 -18.03 -18.55 -24.38
CA LEU A 156 -19.25 -18.23 -23.63
C LEU A 156 -19.01 -18.21 -22.12
N GLY A 157 -18.25 -19.18 -21.59
CA GLY A 157 -17.96 -19.23 -20.16
C GLY A 157 -17.12 -18.04 -19.68
N PRO A 158 -15.99 -17.66 -20.31
CA PRO A 158 -15.24 -16.47 -19.95
C PRO A 158 -16.07 -15.19 -20.13
N LEU A 159 -16.91 -15.09 -21.16
CA LEU A 159 -17.83 -13.96 -21.36
C LEU A 159 -18.80 -13.83 -20.18
N LEU A 160 -19.43 -14.93 -19.77
CA LEU A 160 -20.33 -14.98 -18.63
C LEU A 160 -19.60 -14.61 -17.33
N VAL A 161 -18.47 -15.25 -17.05
CA VAL A 161 -17.74 -15.11 -15.79
C VAL A 161 -17.06 -13.75 -15.65
N VAL A 162 -16.49 -13.18 -16.71
CA VAL A 162 -15.70 -11.93 -16.65
C VAL A 162 -16.56 -10.70 -16.91
N ALA A 163 -17.39 -10.72 -17.95
CA ALA A 163 -18.08 -9.53 -18.45
C ALA A 163 -19.51 -9.40 -17.92
N LEU A 164 -20.26 -10.51 -17.83
CA LEU A 164 -21.69 -10.48 -17.49
C LEU A 164 -21.95 -10.72 -16.00
N SER A 165 -21.14 -11.52 -15.31
CA SER A 165 -21.34 -11.84 -13.90
C SER A 165 -21.44 -10.62 -12.96
N PRO A 166 -20.75 -9.47 -13.19
CA PRO A 166 -20.90 -8.31 -12.33
C PRO A 166 -22.30 -7.68 -12.33
N PHE A 167 -23.12 -7.94 -13.35
CA PHE A 167 -24.52 -7.48 -13.39
C PHE A 167 -25.44 -8.32 -12.48
N PHE A 168 -24.97 -9.48 -12.03
CA PHE A 168 -25.68 -10.38 -11.11
C PHE A 168 -25.16 -10.26 -9.67
N ASP A 169 -24.36 -9.22 -9.37
CA ASP A 169 -23.82 -8.99 -8.04
C ASP A 169 -24.88 -8.43 -7.08
N SER A 170 -25.37 -9.29 -6.19
CA SER A 170 -26.38 -8.94 -5.18
C SER A 170 -25.90 -7.87 -4.19
N GLU A 171 -24.59 -7.81 -3.94
CA GLU A 171 -23.95 -6.83 -3.05
C GLU A 171 -23.82 -5.43 -3.69
N ARG A 172 -24.16 -5.28 -4.98
CA ARG A 172 -24.04 -4.02 -5.77
C ARG A 172 -22.65 -3.36 -5.69
N ARG A 173 -21.60 -4.12 -5.40
CA ARG A 173 -20.19 -3.68 -5.39
C ARG A 173 -19.51 -3.86 -6.76
N GLY A 174 -20.25 -4.43 -7.71
CA GLY A 174 -19.81 -4.75 -9.06
C GLY A 174 -18.79 -5.89 -9.08
N ARG A 175 -18.87 -6.86 -8.19
CA ARG A 175 -17.96 -8.02 -8.13
C ARG A 175 -18.36 -9.08 -9.16
N SER A 176 -17.41 -9.53 -9.96
CA SER A 176 -17.61 -10.72 -10.80
C SER A 176 -17.61 -12.00 -9.96
N TRP A 177 -18.05 -13.12 -10.50
CA TRP A 177 -17.92 -14.43 -9.84
C TRP A 177 -16.46 -14.78 -9.49
N LEU A 178 -15.49 -14.30 -10.26
CA LEU A 178 -14.06 -14.40 -9.92
C LEU A 178 -13.76 -13.64 -8.62
N ASP A 179 -14.26 -12.41 -8.52
CA ASP A 179 -14.05 -11.55 -7.35
C ASP A 179 -14.77 -12.10 -6.10
N GLN A 180 -15.95 -12.70 -6.29
CA GLN A 180 -16.72 -13.38 -5.25
C GLN A 180 -15.97 -14.61 -4.72
N ALA A 181 -15.57 -15.53 -5.58
CA ALA A 181 -14.82 -16.74 -5.21
C ALA A 181 -13.48 -16.40 -4.52
N GLY A 182 -12.77 -15.37 -5.01
CA GLY A 182 -11.50 -14.95 -4.43
C GLY A 182 -11.60 -14.10 -3.16
N ALA A 183 -12.79 -13.74 -2.69
CA ALA A 183 -12.99 -12.74 -1.63
C ALA A 183 -12.26 -11.41 -1.91
N THR A 184 -12.33 -10.96 -3.15
CA THR A 184 -11.59 -9.80 -3.66
C THR A 184 -12.52 -8.73 -4.24
N TRP A 185 -11.98 -7.54 -4.40
CA TRP A 185 -12.64 -6.40 -5.02
C TRP A 185 -11.63 -5.60 -5.85
N MET A 186 -12.04 -5.14 -7.04
CA MET A 186 -11.18 -4.34 -7.91
C MET A 186 -11.47 -2.85 -7.73
N VAL A 187 -10.41 -2.09 -7.50
CA VAL A 187 -10.45 -0.64 -7.34
C VAL A 187 -9.73 0.07 -8.46
N ASP A 188 -10.25 1.23 -8.84
CA ASP A 188 -9.64 2.14 -9.79
C ASP A 188 -8.63 3.05 -9.09
N VAL A 189 -7.34 2.86 -9.40
CA VAL A 189 -6.27 3.68 -8.80
C VAL A 189 -5.83 4.85 -9.69
N ARG A 190 -6.44 5.01 -10.87
CA ARG A 190 -6.21 6.21 -11.70
C ARG A 190 -7.03 7.39 -11.21
N ARG A 191 -8.28 7.13 -10.81
CA ARG A 191 -9.21 8.15 -10.31
C ARG A 191 -9.40 8.10 -8.79
N GLY A 192 -9.19 6.94 -8.18
CA GLY A 192 -9.37 6.72 -6.75
C GLY A 192 -8.05 6.60 -6.01
N LEU A 193 -8.17 6.42 -4.69
CA LEU A 193 -7.04 6.21 -3.81
C LEU A 193 -6.38 4.84 -4.08
N ASN A 194 -5.05 4.79 -4.11
CA ASN A 194 -4.31 3.54 -4.19
C ASN A 194 -4.30 2.85 -2.81
N PRO A 195 -4.91 1.66 -2.65
CA PRO A 195 -4.98 0.95 -1.37
C PRO A 195 -3.63 0.47 -0.85
N TYR A 196 -2.58 0.45 -1.70
CA TYR A 196 -1.24 0.05 -1.29
C TYR A 196 -0.31 1.23 -0.98
N ASP A 197 -0.80 2.46 -1.07
CA ASP A 197 -0.12 3.62 -0.51
C ASP A 197 -0.42 3.70 0.99
N VAL A 198 0.51 3.17 1.80
CA VAL A 198 0.37 3.07 3.26
C VAL A 198 0.12 4.43 3.89
N LYS A 199 0.80 5.48 3.41
CA LYS A 199 0.68 6.84 3.97
C LYS A 199 -0.69 7.41 3.67
N ARG A 200 -1.12 7.36 2.40
CA ARG A 200 -2.43 7.91 2.01
C ARG A 200 -3.59 7.11 2.60
N MET A 201 -3.49 5.79 2.68
CA MET A 201 -4.46 4.95 3.38
C MET A 201 -4.57 5.31 4.86
N ARG A 202 -3.44 5.53 5.55
CA ARG A 202 -3.43 5.94 6.96
C ARG A 202 -4.12 7.30 7.15
N ILE A 203 -3.84 8.25 6.26
CA ILE A 203 -4.49 9.58 6.28
C ILE A 203 -5.99 9.43 6.04
N ALA A 204 -6.42 8.65 5.04
CA ALA A 204 -7.82 8.41 4.73
C ALA A 204 -8.59 7.76 5.90
N ARG A 205 -8.03 6.72 6.52
CA ARG A 205 -8.62 6.09 7.72
C ARG A 205 -8.71 7.08 8.88
N LYS A 206 -7.66 7.87 9.10
CA LYS A 206 -7.64 8.90 10.15
C LYS A 206 -8.70 9.98 9.89
N SER A 207 -8.88 10.43 8.65
CA SER A 207 -9.90 11.44 8.33
C SER A 207 -11.32 10.90 8.52
N VAL A 208 -11.60 9.66 8.12
CA VAL A 208 -12.92 9.03 8.34
C VAL A 208 -13.21 8.94 9.84
N ARG A 209 -12.26 8.43 10.62
CA ARG A 209 -12.40 8.32 12.09
C ARG A 209 -12.64 9.68 12.76
N ILE A 210 -11.96 10.76 12.32
CA ILE A 210 -12.17 12.11 12.86
C ILE A 210 -13.57 12.61 12.54
N THR A 211 -14.05 12.43 11.31
CA THR A 211 -15.40 12.85 10.89
C THR A 211 -16.49 12.12 11.68
N GLU A 212 -16.31 10.84 11.97
CA GLU A 212 -17.22 10.07 12.83
C GLU A 212 -17.27 10.64 14.26
N HIS A 213 -16.12 10.94 14.88
CA HIS A 213 -16.08 11.52 16.22
C HIS A 213 -16.70 12.93 16.27
N ALA A 214 -16.53 13.73 15.22
CA ALA A 214 -17.14 15.05 15.10
C ALA A 214 -18.67 14.99 14.92
N SER A 215 -19.19 13.86 14.44
CA SER A 215 -20.63 13.64 14.23
C SER A 215 -21.34 13.02 15.44
N GLY A 216 -20.59 12.72 16.52
CA GLY A 216 -21.15 12.23 17.77
C GLY A 216 -22.08 13.26 18.44
N PRO A 217 -23.02 12.82 19.30
CA PRO A 217 -23.89 13.74 20.03
C PRO A 217 -23.04 14.73 20.81
N ALA A 218 -23.32 16.03 20.63
CA ALA A 218 -22.59 17.10 21.31
C ALA A 218 -22.73 16.88 22.82
N LEU A 219 -21.64 16.42 23.45
CA LEU A 219 -21.62 16.25 24.89
C LEU A 219 -21.80 17.62 25.55
N PRO A 220 -22.55 17.70 26.67
CA PRO A 220 -22.69 18.95 27.40
C PRO A 220 -21.31 19.47 27.78
N SER A 221 -21.08 20.76 27.50
CA SER A 221 -19.82 21.42 27.83
C SER A 221 -19.53 21.26 29.32
N LEU A 222 -18.38 20.68 29.65
CA LEU A 222 -17.87 20.63 31.03
C LEU A 222 -17.28 21.97 31.49
N ALA A 223 -17.28 23.00 30.63
CA ALA A 223 -17.01 24.35 31.08
C ALA A 223 -18.15 24.77 32.00
N THR A 224 -17.83 25.04 33.27
CA THR A 224 -18.78 25.55 34.27
C THR A 224 -19.55 26.73 33.68
N PRO A 225 -20.88 26.61 33.48
CA PRO A 225 -21.68 27.75 33.09
C PRO A 225 -21.74 28.65 34.32
N VAL A 226 -21.21 29.87 34.21
CA VAL A 226 -21.26 30.84 35.32
C VAL A 226 -22.70 31.35 35.55
N GLU A 227 -23.63 31.14 34.62
CA GLU A 227 -25.04 31.47 34.82
C GLU A 227 -25.94 30.55 33.98
N ARG A 228 -27.03 30.07 34.59
CA ARG A 228 -27.91 29.03 34.05
C ARG A 228 -28.73 29.48 32.82
N ASP A 229 -28.77 30.79 32.53
CA ASP A 229 -29.54 31.41 31.44
C ASP A 229 -28.73 32.38 30.55
N ALA A 230 -27.40 32.43 30.68
CA ALA A 230 -26.58 33.32 29.86
C ALA A 230 -26.28 32.69 28.49
N PRO A 231 -26.55 33.36 27.35
CA PRO A 231 -26.12 32.88 26.05
C PRO A 231 -24.59 32.83 26.03
N ALA A 232 -24.03 31.62 25.95
CA ALA A 232 -22.59 31.39 25.94
C ALA A 232 -21.99 31.91 24.62
N GLN A 233 -21.78 33.21 24.52
CA GLN A 233 -21.15 33.84 23.38
C GLN A 233 -19.63 33.83 23.58
N TYR A 234 -19.01 32.70 23.24
CA TYR A 234 -17.56 32.59 23.15
C TYR A 234 -17.06 33.51 22.03
N THR A 235 -16.47 34.65 22.40
CA THR A 235 -15.80 35.55 21.47
C THR A 235 -14.30 35.28 21.56
N PRO A 236 -13.67 34.65 20.56
CA PRO A 236 -12.24 34.39 20.58
C PRO A 236 -11.51 35.74 20.53
N SER A 237 -10.83 36.08 21.62
CA SER A 237 -9.83 37.16 21.59
C SER A 237 -8.61 36.67 20.80
N GLY A 238 -7.94 37.59 20.12
CA GLY A 238 -6.97 37.31 19.05
C GLY A 238 -5.96 36.18 19.37
N ARG A 239 -5.60 35.42 18.33
CA ARG A 239 -4.64 34.32 18.41
C ARG A 239 -3.24 34.85 18.77
N LEU A 240 -2.69 34.38 19.88
CA LEU A 240 -1.28 34.50 20.24
C LEU A 240 -0.63 33.12 20.08
N SER A 241 0.64 33.04 19.69
CA SER A 241 1.35 31.78 19.45
C SER A 241 1.55 30.88 20.69
N GLY A 242 1.02 31.25 21.86
CA GLY A 242 1.13 30.51 23.12
C GLY A 242 -0.19 29.92 23.68
N GLY A 243 -1.32 30.07 22.98
CA GLY A 243 -2.63 29.57 23.44
C GLY A 243 -3.68 30.67 23.59
N VAL A 244 -4.94 30.26 23.77
CA VAL A 244 -6.10 31.17 23.88
C VAL A 244 -6.32 31.56 25.34
N ILE A 245 -6.23 32.85 25.65
CA ILE A 245 -6.62 33.40 26.95
C ILE A 245 -8.03 34.00 26.81
N GLY A 246 -8.99 33.43 27.53
CA GLY A 246 -10.32 34.04 27.68
C GLY A 246 -10.22 35.26 28.59
N ALA A 247 -10.52 36.46 28.06
CA ALA A 247 -10.59 37.65 28.89
C ALA A 247 -11.99 37.76 29.51
N HIS A 248 -12.10 37.58 30.83
CA HIS A 248 -13.30 37.96 31.57
C HIS A 248 -13.33 39.48 31.71
N ARG A 249 -14.33 40.13 31.09
CA ARG A 249 -14.61 41.56 31.33
C ARG A 249 -15.05 41.70 32.79
N ARG A 250 -14.20 42.28 33.65
CA ARG A 250 -14.63 42.71 34.98
C ARG A 250 -15.61 43.87 34.81
N MET A 251 -16.83 43.71 35.29
CA MET A 251 -17.79 44.80 35.43
C MET A 251 -17.25 45.73 36.53
N SER A 252 -17.00 47.00 36.20
CA SER A 252 -16.74 48.03 37.22
C SER A 252 -18.03 48.33 37.98
N PRO A 253 -17.98 48.60 39.30
CA PRO A 253 -19.18 48.94 40.05
C PRO A 253 -19.74 50.30 39.60
N PRO A 254 -21.07 50.49 39.60
CA PRO A 254 -21.68 51.75 39.22
C PRO A 254 -21.38 52.82 40.28
N GLN A 255 -20.80 53.93 39.83
CA GLN A 255 -20.60 55.14 40.64
C GLN A 255 -21.93 55.90 40.75
N PRO A 256 -22.43 56.20 41.97
CA PRO A 256 -23.68 56.92 42.13
C PRO A 256 -23.47 58.41 41.89
N GLY A 257 -24.24 58.98 40.95
CA GLY A 257 -24.43 60.44 40.84
C GLY A 257 -24.22 61.03 39.45
N ALA A 258 -25.21 60.89 38.57
CA ALA A 258 -25.47 61.88 37.52
C ALA A 258 -26.96 61.80 37.09
N PRO A 259 -27.63 62.93 36.79
CA PRO A 259 -29.08 62.98 36.61
C PRO A 259 -29.55 62.29 35.34
N VAL A 260 -30.67 61.57 35.47
CA VAL A 260 -31.45 60.98 34.36
C VAL A 260 -32.23 62.08 33.64
N THR A 261 -31.95 62.27 32.35
CA THR A 261 -32.87 62.93 31.40
C THR A 261 -33.54 61.87 30.53
N PRO A 262 -34.88 61.86 30.39
CA PRO A 262 -35.56 60.90 29.52
C PRO A 262 -35.41 61.29 28.04
N GLY A 263 -34.66 60.49 27.28
CA GLY A 263 -34.55 60.57 25.82
C GLY A 263 -35.42 59.52 25.14
N VAL A 264 -36.27 59.98 24.22
CA VAL A 264 -37.30 59.32 23.41
C VAL A 264 -36.91 57.96 22.79
N PRO A 265 -37.82 56.96 22.70
CA PRO A 265 -37.53 55.67 22.05
C PRO A 265 -37.47 55.80 20.54
N SER A 266 -36.34 55.42 19.94
CA SER A 266 -36.23 55.17 18.50
C SER A 266 -36.47 53.68 18.22
N SER A 267 -37.64 53.39 17.65
CA SER A 267 -38.00 52.09 17.09
C SER A 267 -37.41 51.98 15.68
N SER A 268 -36.50 51.02 15.48
CA SER A 268 -36.22 50.44 14.16
C SER A 268 -36.00 48.93 14.31
N ALA A 269 -37.05 48.19 13.99
CA ALA A 269 -37.04 46.76 13.66
C ALA A 269 -37.01 46.66 12.13
N ALA A 270 -36.43 45.68 11.44
CA ALA A 270 -35.68 44.46 11.76
C ALA A 270 -34.94 44.01 10.47
N THR A 271 -33.96 43.12 10.60
CA THR A 271 -33.88 41.78 9.93
C THR A 271 -32.41 41.38 9.63
N PRO A 272 -32.00 40.12 9.88
CA PRO A 272 -30.62 39.65 9.76
C PRO A 272 -30.25 39.32 8.30
N ALA A 273 -29.04 39.71 7.88
CA ALA A 273 -28.44 39.26 6.62
C ALA A 273 -27.74 37.90 6.82
N ALA A 274 -28.21 36.90 6.08
CA ALA A 274 -27.64 35.55 6.03
C ALA A 274 -26.31 35.52 5.22
N PRO A 275 -25.34 34.67 5.60
CA PRO A 275 -24.16 34.39 4.78
C PRO A 275 -24.53 33.47 3.60
N ALA A 276 -24.02 33.82 2.42
CA ALA A 276 -24.32 33.20 1.14
C ALA A 276 -23.92 31.71 1.09
N ALA A 277 -24.92 30.86 0.90
CA ALA A 277 -24.76 29.50 0.42
C ALA A 277 -24.61 29.52 -1.11
N ALA A 278 -23.54 28.89 -1.61
CA ALA A 278 -23.41 28.51 -3.00
C ALA A 278 -24.47 27.46 -3.33
N THR A 279 -25.29 27.72 -4.35
CA THR A 279 -26.28 26.77 -4.85
C THR A 279 -25.66 25.74 -5.79
N PRO A 280 -26.24 24.53 -5.82
CA PRO A 280 -25.79 23.38 -6.59
C PRO A 280 -26.33 23.40 -8.04
N PHE A 281 -25.61 22.76 -8.96
CA PHE A 281 -26.18 22.35 -10.25
C PHE A 281 -26.56 20.86 -10.17
N ALA A 282 -27.85 20.59 -10.15
CA ALA A 282 -28.45 19.29 -10.48
C ALA A 282 -29.08 19.38 -11.89
N PRO A 283 -29.18 18.25 -12.63
CA PRO A 283 -29.67 18.22 -14.00
C PRO A 283 -31.20 18.07 -14.07
N ALA A 284 -31.82 18.52 -15.17
CA ALA A 284 -33.17 18.15 -15.55
C ALA A 284 -33.22 17.77 -17.04
N VAL A 285 -33.72 16.57 -17.32
CA VAL A 285 -34.06 15.99 -18.64
C VAL A 285 -35.48 16.46 -18.99
N ALA A 286 -35.79 16.92 -20.21
CA ALA A 286 -36.32 16.16 -21.37
C ALA A 286 -36.83 17.17 -22.46
N PRO A 287 -37.40 16.73 -23.61
CA PRO A 287 -36.80 16.09 -24.78
C PRO A 287 -37.03 16.88 -26.11
N THR A 288 -36.48 16.36 -27.22
CA THR A 288 -36.88 16.45 -28.66
C THR A 288 -35.83 17.01 -29.63
N GLY A 289 -35.72 16.32 -30.78
CA GLY A 289 -35.48 16.99 -32.07
C GLY A 289 -34.09 16.83 -32.71
N MET A 290 -33.93 15.74 -33.44
CA MET A 290 -33.01 15.51 -34.57
C MET A 290 -32.84 16.73 -35.51
N VAL A 291 -31.59 17.19 -35.77
CA VAL A 291 -31.02 17.43 -37.12
C VAL A 291 -29.51 17.76 -37.06
N ASP A 292 -28.85 17.42 -38.16
CA ASP A 292 -27.41 17.31 -38.44
C ASP A 292 -26.50 18.50 -38.10
N ALA A 293 -25.29 18.19 -37.61
CA ALA A 293 -24.09 18.99 -37.84
C ALA A 293 -22.82 18.12 -37.72
N VAL A 294 -22.17 17.90 -38.86
CA VAL A 294 -20.86 17.25 -39.04
C VAL A 294 -19.74 18.15 -38.49
N PRO A 295 -18.80 17.65 -37.65
CA PRO A 295 -17.52 18.32 -37.44
C PRO A 295 -16.43 17.79 -38.40
N PRO A 296 -15.47 18.63 -38.84
CA PRO A 296 -14.43 18.25 -39.80
C PRO A 296 -13.34 17.36 -39.17
N PRO A 297 -12.57 16.60 -39.97
CA PRO A 297 -11.47 15.78 -39.47
C PRO A 297 -10.24 16.66 -39.20
N LEU A 298 -9.69 16.62 -37.98
CA LEU A 298 -8.35 17.17 -37.75
C LEU A 298 -7.30 16.08 -37.98
N VAL A 299 -6.56 16.31 -39.04
CA VAL A 299 -5.45 15.54 -39.60
C VAL A 299 -4.27 15.49 -38.63
N ALA A 300 -3.63 14.32 -38.59
CA ALA A 300 -2.30 14.10 -38.03
C ALA A 300 -1.25 14.95 -38.75
N GLY A 301 -0.51 15.77 -38.01
CA GLY A 301 0.56 16.61 -38.54
C GLY A 301 1.70 16.74 -37.53
N GLN A 302 2.87 16.37 -37.99
CA GLN A 302 4.15 16.22 -37.28
C GLN A 302 4.60 17.48 -36.51
N LEU A 303 5.17 17.27 -35.32
CA LEU A 303 6.34 18.01 -34.87
C LEU A 303 7.39 17.00 -34.42
N LEU A 304 8.30 16.70 -35.35
CA LEU A 304 9.61 16.13 -35.10
C LEU A 304 10.58 17.30 -34.92
N ASP A 305 11.28 17.30 -33.79
CA ASP A 305 12.67 17.72 -33.57
C ASP A 305 12.84 17.97 -32.06
N SER A 306 13.90 17.60 -31.37
CA SER A 306 15.09 16.81 -31.67
C SER A 306 15.80 16.75 -30.31
N PHE A 307 16.01 15.56 -29.71
CA PHE A 307 17.09 15.34 -28.74
C PHE A 307 17.39 13.84 -28.66
N ALA A 308 18.57 13.50 -29.16
CA ALA A 308 19.31 12.26 -28.97
C ALA A 308 20.78 12.66 -28.67
N PRO A 309 21.68 11.75 -28.25
CA PRO A 309 21.55 10.53 -27.43
C PRO A 309 22.63 10.47 -26.31
N SER A 310 22.72 9.31 -25.59
CA SER A 310 23.95 8.63 -25.06
C SER A 310 23.80 8.11 -23.60
N PRO A 311 24.54 7.10 -23.12
CA PRO A 311 24.60 5.70 -23.59
C PRO A 311 24.50 4.63 -22.46
N ALA A 312 24.33 3.37 -22.90
CA ALA A 312 24.83 2.10 -22.33
C ALA A 312 24.48 1.66 -20.88
N ALA A 313 23.70 0.58 -20.81
CA ALA A 313 23.73 -0.41 -19.73
C ALA A 313 24.85 -1.45 -19.98
N PRO A 314 25.34 -2.15 -18.94
CA PRO A 314 25.86 -3.50 -19.09
C PRO A 314 24.89 -4.56 -18.56
N THR A 315 24.81 -5.64 -19.32
CA THR A 315 24.11 -6.90 -19.10
C THR A 315 24.73 -7.75 -17.96
N PRO A 316 23.99 -8.74 -17.41
CA PRO A 316 24.48 -9.65 -16.37
C PRO A 316 25.11 -10.92 -16.97
N PRO A 317 26.02 -11.62 -16.27
CA PRO A 317 26.31 -13.01 -16.57
C PRO A 317 25.42 -13.97 -15.75
N SER A 318 24.93 -14.95 -16.47
CA SER A 318 24.30 -16.20 -16.01
C SER A 318 25.40 -17.22 -15.70
N ALA A 319 25.25 -18.02 -14.63
CA ALA A 319 25.59 -19.45 -14.64
C ALA A 319 25.09 -20.14 -13.35
N ALA A 320 24.48 -21.29 -13.55
CA ALA A 320 24.08 -22.28 -12.57
C ALA A 320 25.29 -22.96 -11.88
N GLY A 321 25.04 -23.63 -10.76
CA GLY A 321 26.01 -24.55 -10.16
C GLY A 321 25.58 -25.02 -8.77
N SER A 322 25.38 -26.32 -8.67
CA SER A 322 24.89 -27.13 -7.57
C SER A 322 25.86 -27.26 -6.38
N ASP A 323 25.34 -27.89 -5.34
CA ASP A 323 26.00 -28.75 -4.35
C ASP A 323 26.19 -28.26 -2.90
N GLU A 324 25.98 -29.27 -2.08
CA GLU A 324 25.72 -29.39 -0.65
C GLU A 324 27.06 -29.45 0.14
N PRO A 325 27.17 -29.95 1.39
CA PRO A 325 27.49 -29.14 2.56
C PRO A 325 28.86 -29.44 3.24
N ALA A 326 29.16 -28.64 4.27
CA ALA A 326 30.12 -28.83 5.38
C ALA A 326 31.58 -28.33 5.17
N PRO A 327 32.42 -28.14 6.21
CA PRO A 327 32.20 -28.07 7.67
C PRO A 327 32.82 -26.81 8.35
N SER A 328 32.64 -26.75 9.67
CA SER A 328 33.25 -25.88 10.69
C SER A 328 34.68 -25.34 10.42
N PRO A 329 34.99 -24.05 10.72
CA PRO A 329 36.34 -23.52 10.62
C PRO A 329 37.19 -23.85 11.86
N ALA A 330 38.28 -24.58 11.63
CA ALA A 330 39.41 -24.68 12.55
C ALA A 330 40.26 -23.40 12.50
N ALA A 331 40.84 -23.10 13.65
CA ALA A 331 41.59 -21.90 13.99
C ALA A 331 42.75 -21.56 13.04
N ALA A 332 42.84 -20.27 12.69
CA ALA A 332 44.09 -19.61 12.35
C ALA A 332 44.13 -18.23 13.01
N ALA A 333 45.06 -18.07 13.95
CA ALA A 333 45.40 -16.82 14.63
C ALA A 333 46.61 -16.16 13.92
N PRO A 334 46.97 -14.89 14.20
CA PRO A 334 47.12 -13.85 13.18
C PRO A 334 48.58 -13.40 12.95
N THR A 335 48.83 -12.73 11.83
CA THR A 335 50.05 -11.93 11.63
C THR A 335 49.69 -10.45 11.70
N ALA A 336 50.31 -9.73 12.63
CA ALA A 336 50.01 -8.36 13.01
C ALA A 336 50.86 -7.32 12.26
N SER A 337 50.24 -6.21 11.84
CA SER A 337 50.79 -4.83 11.76
C SER A 337 49.66 -3.94 11.20
N ALA A 338 49.17 -2.84 11.78
CA ALA A 338 49.76 -1.87 12.69
C ALA A 338 48.65 -1.16 13.51
N ALA A 339 49.03 -0.59 14.66
CA ALA A 339 48.26 0.29 15.55
C ALA A 339 47.06 -0.33 16.31
N GLY A 340 47.31 -1.40 17.07
CA GLY A 340 46.33 -2.01 17.98
C GLY A 340 46.21 -1.25 19.31
N GLY A 341 45.53 -0.11 19.32
CA GLY A 341 44.79 0.27 20.53
C GLY A 341 43.66 -0.74 20.70
N VAL A 342 43.49 -1.32 21.88
CA VAL A 342 42.30 -2.16 22.17
C VAL A 342 41.08 -1.35 21.73
N PRO A 343 40.20 -1.87 20.83
CA PRO A 343 39.07 -1.10 20.35
C PRO A 343 38.17 -0.78 21.55
N SER A 344 38.29 0.44 22.06
CA SER A 344 37.55 0.91 23.22
C SER A 344 36.07 0.83 22.90
N VAL A 345 35.29 0.21 23.79
CA VAL A 345 33.83 0.17 23.69
C VAL A 345 33.32 1.60 23.56
N ARG A 346 32.53 1.87 22.51
CA ARG A 346 31.99 3.20 22.20
C ARG A 346 30.62 3.42 22.79
N ALA A 347 29.84 2.35 22.90
CA ALA A 347 28.56 2.27 23.58
C ALA A 347 28.23 0.80 23.88
N VAL A 348 27.29 0.57 24.79
CA VAL A 348 26.67 -0.75 24.99
C VAL A 348 25.21 -0.65 24.57
N LEU A 349 24.73 -1.55 23.73
CA LEU A 349 23.33 -1.64 23.35
C LEU A 349 22.69 -2.75 24.17
N ARG A 350 21.67 -2.42 24.95
CA ARG A 350 20.87 -3.41 25.69
C ARG A 350 19.58 -3.64 24.93
N LEU A 351 19.39 -4.83 24.37
CA LEU A 351 18.16 -5.21 23.69
C LEU A 351 17.06 -5.51 24.71
N ASP A 352 15.82 -5.51 24.24
CA ASP A 352 14.62 -5.86 25.01
C ASP A 352 14.63 -7.28 25.59
N ASP A 353 15.31 -8.23 24.94
CA ASP A 353 15.56 -9.58 25.48
C ASP A 353 16.62 -9.63 26.61
N GLY A 354 17.18 -8.47 26.99
CA GLY A 354 18.20 -8.35 28.01
C GLY A 354 19.62 -8.59 27.53
N SER A 355 19.83 -9.01 26.28
CA SER A 355 21.17 -9.17 25.71
C SER A 355 21.89 -7.83 25.60
N ARG A 356 23.21 -7.87 25.81
CA ARG A 356 24.08 -6.69 25.78
C ARG A 356 25.10 -6.83 24.67
N VAL A 357 25.19 -5.82 23.82
CA VAL A 357 26.10 -5.77 22.68
C VAL A 357 27.04 -4.59 22.83
N GLU A 358 28.34 -4.87 22.91
CA GLU A 358 29.36 -3.83 22.90
C GLU A 358 29.62 -3.32 21.49
N VAL A 359 29.48 -2.02 21.27
CA VAL A 359 29.76 -1.36 19.99
C VAL A 359 31.22 -0.94 19.98
N ARG A 360 32.06 -1.70 19.27
CA ARG A 360 33.48 -1.40 19.11
C ARG A 360 33.82 -0.81 17.74
N GLY A 361 32.95 -1.04 16.76
CA GLY A 361 33.07 -0.56 15.37
C GLY A 361 31.68 -0.38 14.76
N ALA A 362 31.58 -0.45 13.44
CA ALA A 362 30.28 -0.46 12.78
C ALA A 362 29.54 -1.78 13.09
N THR A 363 28.29 -1.69 13.53
CA THR A 363 27.49 -2.83 13.98
C THR A 363 26.15 -2.86 13.24
N LEU A 364 25.81 -3.98 12.60
CA LEU A 364 24.54 -4.17 11.89
C LEU A 364 23.60 -5.05 12.72
N LEU A 365 22.37 -4.56 12.93
CA LEU A 365 21.32 -5.30 13.65
C LEU A 365 20.21 -5.69 12.69
N GLY A 366 19.70 -6.91 12.84
CA GLY A 366 18.51 -7.37 12.14
C GLY A 366 18.28 -8.86 12.38
N ARG A 367 17.24 -9.44 11.76
CA ARG A 367 16.95 -10.87 11.96
C ARG A 367 17.94 -11.81 11.27
N ALA A 368 18.61 -11.32 10.22
CA ALA A 368 19.59 -12.05 9.43
C ALA A 368 20.54 -11.03 8.77
N PRO A 369 21.35 -10.31 9.57
CA PRO A 369 22.11 -9.17 9.09
C PRO A 369 23.25 -9.64 8.20
N ALA A 370 23.41 -8.96 7.06
CA ALA A 370 24.50 -9.18 6.13
C ALA A 370 25.09 -7.83 5.69
N PRO A 371 26.42 -7.72 5.55
CA PRO A 371 27.07 -6.53 4.99
C PRO A 371 26.77 -6.39 3.51
N VAL A 372 26.82 -5.16 2.99
CA VAL A 372 26.82 -4.91 1.55
C VAL A 372 28.25 -5.10 1.00
N ALA A 373 28.38 -5.53 -0.26
CA ALA A 373 29.68 -5.67 -0.91
C ALA A 373 30.47 -4.34 -0.87
N GLY A 374 31.68 -4.37 -0.32
CA GLY A 374 32.53 -3.19 -0.10
C GLY A 374 32.39 -2.52 1.27
N GLU A 375 31.49 -2.98 2.13
CA GLU A 375 31.40 -2.58 3.53
C GLU A 375 32.53 -3.29 4.33
N GLY A 376 33.29 -2.53 5.12
CA GLY A 376 34.45 -3.04 5.86
C GLY A 376 34.09 -4.04 6.97
N ALA A 377 35.02 -4.30 7.90
CA ALA A 377 34.74 -5.16 9.04
C ALA A 377 33.57 -4.59 9.88
N VAL A 378 32.41 -5.27 9.85
CA VAL A 378 31.21 -4.93 10.61
C VAL A 378 30.85 -6.06 11.57
N GLN A 379 30.41 -5.69 12.77
CA GLN A 379 29.87 -6.63 13.74
C GLN A 379 28.41 -6.93 13.39
N LEU A 380 28.06 -8.20 13.25
CA LEU A 380 26.70 -8.64 12.91
C LEU A 380 25.97 -9.09 14.17
N VAL A 381 24.80 -8.53 14.43
CA VAL A 381 23.98 -8.81 15.61
C VAL A 381 22.63 -9.33 15.14
N ALA A 382 22.46 -10.65 15.23
CA ALA A 382 21.20 -11.30 14.93
C ALA A 382 20.20 -11.06 16.07
N VAL A 383 19.03 -10.55 15.71
CA VAL A 383 17.92 -10.25 16.60
C VAL A 383 16.85 -11.31 16.37
N ALA A 384 16.55 -12.14 17.38
CA ALA A 384 15.45 -13.10 17.29
C ALA A 384 14.11 -12.35 17.22
N ASP A 385 13.32 -12.66 16.20
CA ASP A 385 12.07 -11.95 15.91
C ASP A 385 11.12 -12.88 15.13
N ASP A 386 10.28 -13.60 15.86
CA ASP A 386 9.34 -14.59 15.30
C ASP A 386 8.18 -13.92 14.56
N THR A 387 7.83 -12.68 14.91
CA THR A 387 6.77 -11.89 14.27
C THR A 387 7.20 -11.29 12.93
N ARG A 388 8.48 -11.41 12.55
CA ARG A 388 9.08 -10.83 11.34
C ARG A 388 8.92 -9.31 11.25
N SER A 389 8.82 -8.64 12.40
CA SER A 389 8.79 -7.19 12.55
C SER A 389 10.16 -6.53 12.20
N VAL A 390 11.25 -7.29 12.28
CA VAL A 390 12.62 -6.85 12.04
C VAL A 390 13.08 -7.30 10.64
N SER A 391 13.58 -6.36 9.83
CA SER A 391 14.17 -6.65 8.52
C SER A 391 15.47 -7.47 8.63
N LYS A 392 15.91 -8.10 7.52
CA LYS A 392 17.15 -8.91 7.49
C LYS A 392 18.35 -8.12 8.05
N THR A 393 18.60 -6.95 7.47
CA THR A 393 19.44 -5.89 8.03
C THR A 393 18.53 -4.70 8.28
N HIS A 394 18.35 -4.28 9.54
CA HIS A 394 17.37 -3.27 9.95
C HIS A 394 18.06 -1.95 10.31
N LEU A 395 19.04 -2.01 11.22
CA LEU A 395 19.78 -0.84 11.70
C LEU A 395 21.28 -1.01 11.43
N ALA A 396 21.96 0.11 11.20
CA ALA A 396 23.41 0.22 11.33
C ALA A 396 23.75 1.21 12.44
N ILE A 397 24.63 0.78 13.34
CA ILE A 397 25.18 1.57 14.42
C ILE A 397 26.61 1.91 14.05
N LEU A 398 26.88 3.20 13.88
CA LEU A 398 28.18 3.69 13.43
C LEU A 398 28.87 4.43 14.58
N PRO A 399 30.16 4.18 14.83
CA PRO A 399 30.90 4.92 15.84
C PRO A 399 31.05 6.39 15.41
N SER A 400 30.91 7.31 16.38
CA SER A 400 31.09 8.75 16.19
C SER A 400 31.98 9.33 17.29
N ARG A 401 32.50 10.54 17.09
CA ARG A 401 33.37 11.22 18.07
C ARG A 401 32.70 11.42 19.44
N ARG A 402 31.37 11.47 19.49
CA ARG A 402 30.57 11.76 20.70
C ARG A 402 29.72 10.58 21.18
N GLY A 403 29.87 9.39 20.61
CA GLY A 403 29.03 8.23 20.92
C GLY A 403 28.79 7.38 19.68
N VAL A 404 27.52 7.08 19.39
CA VAL A 404 27.13 6.31 18.21
C VAL A 404 26.04 7.02 17.40
N LEU A 405 26.01 6.73 16.11
CA LEU A 405 24.96 7.15 15.17
C LEU A 405 24.12 5.92 14.84
N VAL A 406 22.82 6.10 14.74
CA VAL A 406 21.89 5.07 14.27
C VAL A 406 21.43 5.44 12.88
N VAL A 407 21.46 4.45 11.97
CA VAL A 407 20.99 4.58 10.59
C VAL A 407 19.99 3.47 10.33
N ASP A 408 18.79 3.82 9.85
CA ASP A 408 17.85 2.83 9.33
C ASP A 408 18.31 2.35 7.93
N ARG A 409 18.39 1.03 7.73
CA ARG A 409 18.90 0.41 6.49
C ARG A 409 17.80 0.15 5.45
N GLY A 410 16.73 0.94 5.45
CA GLY A 410 15.58 0.74 4.57
C GLY A 410 14.63 -0.32 5.11
N SER A 411 14.41 -0.30 6.42
CA SER A 411 13.56 -1.27 7.11
C SER A 411 12.10 -1.19 6.63
N THR A 412 11.39 -2.31 6.72
CA THR A 412 9.98 -2.38 6.28
C THR A 412 9.02 -1.75 7.28
N ASN A 413 9.29 -1.88 8.57
CA ASN A 413 8.42 -1.42 9.65
C ASN A 413 8.87 -0.09 10.26
N GLY A 414 10.02 0.43 9.83
CA GLY A 414 10.58 1.69 10.29
C GLY A 414 11.33 1.59 11.61
N SER A 415 12.09 2.65 11.88
CA SER A 415 12.82 2.84 13.13
C SER A 415 12.60 4.24 13.68
N ALA A 416 12.69 4.40 15.00
CA ALA A 416 12.59 5.70 15.67
C ALA A 416 13.48 5.73 16.92
N VAL A 417 13.98 6.91 17.26
CA VAL A 417 14.66 7.18 18.53
C VAL A 417 13.65 7.83 19.47
N VAL A 418 13.48 7.26 20.65
CA VAL A 418 12.65 7.80 21.73
C VAL A 418 13.59 8.48 22.73
N ARG A 419 13.44 9.80 22.88
CA ARG A 419 14.19 10.63 23.83
C ARG A 419 13.22 11.47 24.64
N ASP A 420 13.30 11.38 25.97
CA ASP A 420 12.44 12.12 26.88
C ASP A 420 10.94 11.99 26.56
N GLY A 421 10.51 10.80 26.13
CA GLY A 421 9.13 10.51 25.72
C GLY A 421 8.72 11.03 24.34
N SER A 422 9.63 11.68 23.60
CA SER A 422 9.41 12.14 22.23
C SER A 422 9.96 11.14 21.20
N ASP A 423 9.11 10.73 20.26
CA ASP A 423 9.48 9.85 19.15
C ASP A 423 10.07 10.66 17.98
N LEU A 424 11.35 10.45 17.67
CA LEU A 424 12.05 10.97 16.50
C LEU A 424 12.19 9.86 15.44
N PRO A 425 11.36 9.85 14.38
CA PRO A 425 11.46 8.83 13.34
C PRO A 425 12.79 8.93 12.58
N LEU A 426 13.38 7.78 12.26
CA LEU A 426 14.59 7.69 11.44
C LEU A 426 14.20 7.61 9.97
N THR A 427 14.70 8.55 9.17
CA THR A 427 14.63 8.46 7.71
C THR A 427 15.65 7.42 7.23
N PRO A 428 15.28 6.46 6.35
CA PRO A 428 16.21 5.48 5.82
C PRO A 428 17.46 6.11 5.20
N GLY A 429 18.64 5.64 5.63
CA GLY A 429 19.95 6.14 5.19
C GLY A 429 20.48 7.36 5.94
N ASP A 430 19.63 8.10 6.66
CA ASP A 430 20.06 9.30 7.39
C ASP A 430 20.62 8.94 8.78
N PRO A 431 21.88 9.31 9.09
CA PRO A 431 22.48 9.04 10.39
C PRO A 431 21.97 9.99 11.46
N VAL A 432 21.44 9.45 12.55
CA VAL A 432 20.94 10.20 13.71
C VAL A 432 21.78 9.93 14.95
N PRO A 433 22.30 10.97 15.63
CA PRO A 433 23.06 10.79 16.86
C PRO A 433 22.18 10.41 18.05
N VAL A 434 22.61 9.35 18.75
CA VAL A 434 21.97 8.86 19.97
C VAL A 434 22.88 9.02 21.18
N GLN A 435 22.27 9.21 22.34
CA GLN A 435 22.89 9.44 23.63
C GLN A 435 22.59 8.28 24.58
N ALA A 436 23.39 8.15 25.63
CA ALA A 436 23.11 7.17 26.68
C ALA A 436 21.75 7.51 27.34
N GLY A 437 20.88 6.52 27.46
CA GLY A 437 19.49 6.67 27.93
C GLY A 437 18.45 6.69 26.82
N ASP A 438 18.85 6.95 25.57
CA ASP A 438 17.92 6.87 24.43
C ASP A 438 17.44 5.44 24.21
N VAL A 439 16.17 5.30 23.81
CA VAL A 439 15.59 4.02 23.38
C VAL A 439 15.41 4.07 21.87
N VAL A 440 15.95 3.11 21.14
CA VAL A 440 15.73 2.97 19.70
C VAL A 440 14.72 1.87 19.47
N ARG A 441 13.60 2.22 18.82
CA ARG A 441 12.57 1.29 18.35
C ARG A 441 12.90 0.89 16.92
N PHE A 442 12.82 -0.41 16.62
CA PHE A 442 13.06 -0.95 15.29
C PHE A 442 12.14 -2.15 15.04
N GLY A 443 11.14 -1.96 14.17
CA GLY A 443 10.00 -2.88 14.13
C GLY A 443 9.26 -2.88 15.47
N ASP A 444 8.99 -4.06 16.03
CA ASP A 444 8.32 -4.21 17.33
C ASP A 444 9.31 -4.40 18.49
N ARG A 445 10.62 -4.38 18.19
CA ARG A 445 11.70 -4.57 19.16
C ARG A 445 12.28 -3.23 19.58
N THR A 446 12.92 -3.22 20.75
CA THR A 446 13.60 -2.02 21.27
C THR A 446 15.02 -2.34 21.73
N LEU A 447 15.88 -1.32 21.68
CA LEU A 447 17.18 -1.33 22.34
C LEU A 447 17.37 -0.04 23.11
N THR A 448 18.09 -0.11 24.23
CA THR A 448 18.52 1.06 25.01
C THR A 448 20.00 1.30 24.77
N VAL A 449 20.38 2.55 24.54
CA VAL A 449 21.78 2.95 24.42
C VAL A 449 22.32 3.20 25.82
N GLU A 450 23.34 2.47 26.21
CA GLU A 450 24.08 2.66 27.46
C GLU A 450 25.46 3.25 27.18
N ARG A 451 26.00 3.94 28.18
CA ARG A 451 27.39 4.41 28.14
C ARG A 451 28.32 3.19 28.25
N ALA A 452 29.40 3.22 27.45
CA ALA A 452 30.49 2.25 27.52
C ALA A 452 31.20 2.23 28.87
#